data_AF-A0A7S0S6G2-F1
#
_entry.id   AF-A0A7S0S6G2-F1
#
_cell.length_a   1.000
_cell.length_b   1.000
_cell.length_c   1.000
_cell.angle_alpha   90.00
_cell.angle_beta   90.00
_cell.angle_gamma   90.00
#
_symmetry.space_group_name_H-M   'P 1'
#
loop_
_entity.id
_entity.type
_entity.pdbx_description
1 polymer ?
#
loop_
_entity_poly.entity_id
_entity_poly.type
_entity_poly.pdbx_seq_one_letter_code
_entity_poly.pdbx_strand_id
1 'polypeptide(L)'
;MHSLECVQVLEGHVEAVLALTVMRGHLISGSYDTTVRFWNTSTFDCVGKFEGHDDAVRVLTSTGEDSECVYSGSYDGSIGFWSAPVPTNGAAAAAAAGAGFAGPSGGGGR
;
A
#
# COMPACT_ATOMS: atom_id res chain seq x y z
N MET A 1 -7.27 -21.13 27.85
CA MET A 1 -7.16 -21.39 26.40
C MET A 1 -7.66 -20.15 25.69
N HIS A 2 -6.78 -19.37 25.07
CA HIS A 2 -7.20 -18.29 24.18
C HIS A 2 -7.41 -18.92 22.81
N SER A 3 -8.67 -19.04 22.36
CA SER A 3 -8.98 -19.43 20.99
C SER A 3 -8.70 -18.23 20.09
N LEU A 4 -7.87 -18.43 19.08
CA LEU A 4 -7.74 -17.46 18.00
C LEU A 4 -8.94 -17.68 17.08
N GLU A 5 -9.85 -16.71 17.06
CA GLU A 5 -10.98 -16.69 16.13
C GLU A 5 -10.64 -15.77 14.95
N CYS A 6 -10.99 -16.20 13.73
CA CYS A 6 -10.91 -15.36 12.57
C CYS A 6 -12.02 -14.31 12.68
N VAL A 7 -11.63 -13.06 12.97
CA VAL A 7 -12.59 -11.95 13.17
C VAL A 7 -13.16 -11.48 11.83
N GLN A 8 -12.33 -11.38 10.79
CA GLN A 8 -12.72 -10.89 9.48
C GLN A 8 -11.74 -11.33 8.38
N VAL A 9 -12.26 -11.56 7.18
CA VAL A 9 -11.48 -11.78 5.95
C VAL A 9 -11.61 -10.55 5.06
N LEU A 10 -10.47 -9.97 4.66
CA LEU A 10 -10.43 -8.79 3.80
C LEU A 10 -10.28 -9.23 2.35
N GLU A 11 -11.35 -9.10 1.56
CA GLU A 11 -11.36 -9.45 0.14
C GLU A 11 -11.15 -8.22 -0.73
N GLY A 12 -10.37 -8.36 -1.81
CA GLY A 12 -10.22 -7.29 -2.79
C GLY A 12 -8.98 -7.42 -3.69
N HIS A 13 -7.89 -8.02 -3.19
CA HIS A 13 -6.76 -8.35 -4.05
C HIS A 13 -7.14 -9.42 -5.08
N VAL A 14 -6.66 -9.26 -6.31
CA VAL A 14 -6.95 -10.21 -7.40
C VAL A 14 -5.97 -11.38 -7.39
N GLU A 15 -4.77 -11.15 -6.87
CA GLU A 15 -3.68 -12.13 -6.76
C GLU A 15 -3.18 -12.26 -5.33
N ALA A 16 -2.27 -13.21 -5.11
CA ALA A 16 -1.73 -13.53 -3.79
C ALA A 16 -1.12 -12.31 -3.07
N VAL A 17 -1.52 -12.12 -1.80
CA VAL A 17 -0.97 -11.11 -0.90
C VAL A 17 0.40 -11.57 -0.39
N LEU A 18 1.43 -10.75 -0.59
CA LEU A 18 2.83 -11.11 -0.27
C LEU A 18 3.40 -10.37 0.93
N ALA A 19 2.87 -9.19 1.20
CA ALA A 19 3.37 -8.32 2.24
C ALA A 19 2.21 -7.70 3.01
N LEU A 20 2.40 -7.56 4.32
CA LEU A 20 1.47 -6.88 5.22
C LEU A 20 2.28 -6.00 6.16
N THR A 21 1.79 -4.80 6.43
CA THR A 21 2.31 -3.93 7.50
C THR A 21 1.16 -3.19 8.17
N VAL A 22 1.35 -2.74 9.41
CA VAL A 22 0.36 -1.95 10.15
C VAL A 22 0.96 -0.58 10.46
N MET A 23 0.15 0.47 10.29
CA MET A 23 0.52 1.85 10.59
C MET A 23 -0.70 2.58 11.16
N ARG A 24 -0.61 3.07 12.41
CA ARG A 24 -1.61 3.93 13.06
C ARG A 24 -3.08 3.46 12.92
N GLY A 25 -3.36 2.16 13.06
CA GLY A 25 -4.73 1.63 12.91
C GLY A 25 -5.19 1.45 11.46
N HIS A 26 -4.24 1.45 10.52
CA HIS A 26 -4.45 1.00 9.16
C HIS A 26 -3.58 -0.22 8.89
N LEU A 27 -4.17 -1.23 8.25
CA LEU A 27 -3.45 -2.36 7.70
C LEU A 27 -3.14 -2.04 6.24
N ILE A 28 -1.91 -2.28 5.82
CA ILE A 28 -1.48 -2.12 4.43
C ILE A 28 -1.09 -3.49 3.90
N SER A 29 -1.60 -3.82 2.71
CA SER A 29 -1.29 -5.06 2.02
C SER A 29 -0.70 -4.81 0.65
N GLY A 30 0.31 -5.60 0.30
CA GLY A 30 0.97 -5.62 -1.00
C GLY A 30 0.78 -6.98 -1.63
N SER A 31 0.45 -7.00 -2.92
CA SER A 31 0.08 -8.23 -3.63
C SER A 31 0.84 -8.38 -4.96
N TYR A 32 0.80 -9.59 -5.50
CA TYR A 32 1.14 -9.89 -6.89
C TYR A 32 0.29 -9.13 -7.91
N ASP A 33 -0.87 -8.58 -7.52
CA ASP A 33 -1.73 -7.78 -8.40
C ASP A 33 -1.19 -6.37 -8.68
N THR A 34 0.08 -6.13 -8.35
CA THR A 34 0.83 -4.87 -8.46
C THR A 34 0.27 -3.71 -7.65
N THR A 35 -0.63 -3.99 -6.70
CA THR A 35 -1.34 -2.95 -5.95
C THR A 35 -1.00 -2.99 -4.47
N VAL A 36 -1.00 -1.81 -3.88
CA VAL A 36 -0.93 -1.63 -2.43
C VAL A 36 -2.28 -1.17 -1.95
N ARG A 37 -2.91 -1.90 -1.03
CA ARG A 37 -4.22 -1.55 -0.47
C ARG A 37 -4.09 -1.14 0.98
N PHE A 38 -4.86 -0.14 1.37
CA PHE A 38 -4.99 0.31 2.74
C PHE A 38 -6.37 -0.10 3.26
N TRP A 39 -6.38 -0.68 4.45
CA TRP A 39 -7.55 -1.17 5.14
C TRP A 39 -7.65 -0.49 6.49
N ASN A 40 -8.86 -0.09 6.86
CA ASN A 40 -9.12 0.43 8.20
C ASN A 40 -9.19 -0.73 9.20
N THR A 41 -8.41 -0.72 10.29
CA THR A 41 -8.45 -1.84 11.27
C THR A 41 -9.68 -1.81 12.18
N SER A 42 -10.43 -0.71 12.20
CA SER A 42 -11.67 -0.56 12.99
C SER A 42 -12.91 -0.97 12.20
N THR A 43 -12.99 -0.62 10.91
CA THR A 43 -14.15 -0.95 10.06
C THR A 43 -13.90 -2.13 9.12
N PHE A 44 -12.64 -2.54 8.94
CA PHE A 44 -12.22 -3.56 7.99
C PHE A 44 -12.53 -3.23 6.52
N ASP A 45 -12.75 -1.95 6.21
CA ASP A 45 -12.99 -1.51 4.83
C ASP A 45 -11.69 -1.14 4.12
N CYS A 46 -11.64 -1.38 2.81
CA CYS A 46 -10.60 -0.88 1.93
C CYS A 46 -10.77 0.65 1.77
N VAL A 47 -9.92 1.43 2.42
CA VAL A 47 -9.95 2.90 2.38
C VAL A 47 -9.24 3.49 1.17
N GLY A 48 -8.33 2.72 0.56
CA GLY A 48 -7.58 3.19 -0.59
C GLY A 48 -6.85 2.07 -1.31
N LYS A 49 -6.70 2.26 -2.61
CA LYS A 49 -5.89 1.41 -3.49
C LYS A 49 -4.87 2.30 -4.18
N PHE A 50 -3.61 1.90 -4.08
CA PHE A 50 -2.49 2.55 -4.71
C PHE A 50 -2.01 1.68 -5.86
N GLU A 51 -2.08 2.27 -7.06
CA GLU A 51 -1.64 1.69 -8.32
C GLU A 51 -0.43 2.50 -8.79
N GLY A 52 0.61 1.83 -9.29
CA GLY A 52 1.84 2.51 -9.70
C GLY A 52 3.05 1.59 -9.77
N HIS A 53 2.98 0.39 -9.19
CA HIS A 53 3.94 -0.66 -9.48
C HIS A 53 3.57 -1.38 -10.77
N ASP A 54 4.59 -1.69 -11.57
CA ASP A 54 4.48 -2.44 -12.82
C ASP A 54 4.68 -3.95 -12.60
N ASP A 55 5.04 -4.35 -11.38
CA ASP A 55 5.20 -5.75 -10.97
C ASP A 55 4.79 -5.93 -9.49
N ALA A 56 4.94 -7.15 -8.99
CA ALA A 56 4.45 -7.59 -7.69
C ALA A 56 5.14 -6.90 -6.52
N VAL A 57 4.32 -6.47 -5.54
CA VAL A 57 4.79 -5.81 -4.33
C VAL A 57 5.24 -6.85 -3.32
N ARG A 58 6.55 -7.03 -3.22
CA ARG A 58 7.14 -8.11 -2.41
C ARG A 58 7.31 -7.74 -0.94
N VAL A 59 7.55 -6.46 -0.66
CA VAL A 59 7.87 -5.96 0.67
C VAL A 59 7.14 -4.66 0.95
N LEU A 60 6.74 -4.49 2.20
CA LEU A 60 6.18 -3.26 2.75
C LEU A 60 6.91 -2.92 4.03
N THR A 61 7.19 -1.65 4.24
CA THR A 61 7.70 -1.14 5.52
C THR A 61 7.04 0.18 5.86
N SER A 62 6.68 0.37 7.11
CA SER A 62 6.18 1.65 7.63
C SER A 62 7.29 2.38 8.37
N THR A 63 7.13 3.69 8.51
CA THR A 63 8.13 4.56 9.15
C THR A 63 7.95 4.71 10.66
N GLY A 64 6.97 4.02 11.27
CA GLY A 64 6.73 4.00 12.71
C GLY A 64 5.59 4.91 13.16
N GLU A 65 5.50 5.18 14.47
CA GLU A 65 4.38 5.93 15.09
C GLU A 65 4.39 7.44 14.77
N ASP A 66 5.55 8.00 14.44
CA ASP A 66 5.74 9.44 14.23
C ASP A 66 5.54 9.89 12.78
N SER A 67 5.61 8.97 11.81
CA SER A 67 5.58 9.32 10.39
C SER A 67 4.58 8.48 9.61
N GLU A 68 3.78 9.16 8.80
CA GLU A 68 2.61 8.61 8.10
C GLU A 68 2.96 8.13 6.71
N CYS A 69 4.10 7.46 6.61
CA CYS A 69 4.67 7.03 5.34
C CYS A 69 4.90 5.52 5.34
N VAL A 70 4.51 4.90 4.24
CA VAL A 70 4.73 3.51 3.91
C VAL A 70 5.56 3.44 2.65
N TYR A 71 6.58 2.59 2.67
CA TYR A 71 7.36 2.25 1.50
C TYR A 71 7.00 0.85 1.02
N SER A 72 6.87 0.70 -0.28
CA SER A 72 6.70 -0.58 -0.95
C SER A 72 7.89 -0.86 -1.85
N GLY A 73 8.39 -2.08 -1.83
CA GLY A 73 9.39 -2.57 -2.78
C GLY A 73 8.73 -3.57 -3.73
N SER A 74 8.90 -3.33 -5.02
CA SER A 74 8.35 -4.16 -6.09
C SER A 74 9.45 -4.85 -6.90
N TYR A 75 9.09 -5.94 -7.58
CA TYR A 75 9.98 -6.62 -8.52
C TYR A 75 10.31 -5.79 -9.77
N ASP A 76 9.56 -4.71 -10.03
CA ASP A 76 9.84 -3.74 -11.11
C ASP A 76 11.11 -2.90 -10.87
N GLY A 77 11.76 -3.06 -9.71
CA GLY A 77 12.96 -2.32 -9.34
C GLY A 77 12.69 -0.91 -8.82
N SER A 78 11.43 -0.54 -8.65
CA SER A 78 10.99 0.74 -8.07
C SER A 78 10.64 0.60 -6.59
N ILE A 79 10.73 1.73 -5.89
CA ILE A 79 10.25 1.88 -4.52
C ILE A 79 9.07 2.84 -4.54
N GLY A 80 7.90 2.35 -4.12
CA GLY A 80 6.72 3.17 -3.94
C GLY A 80 6.76 3.88 -2.61
N PHE A 81 6.39 5.16 -2.61
CA PHE A 81 6.21 5.96 -1.41
C PHE A 81 4.74 6.35 -1.29
N TRP A 82 4.11 5.92 -0.21
CA TRP A 82 2.68 6.14 0.02
C TRP A 82 2.50 6.85 1.35
N SER A 83 1.77 7.95 1.32
CA SER A 83 1.27 8.60 2.54
C SER A 83 -0.22 8.32 2.66
N ALA A 84 -0.64 7.86 3.83
CA ALA A 84 -2.06 7.81 4.13
C ALA A 84 -2.54 9.25 4.40
N PRO A 85 -3.63 9.72 3.79
CA PRO A 85 -4.21 10.98 4.20
C PRO A 85 -4.66 10.84 5.64
N VAL A 86 -4.10 11.65 6.52
CA VAL A 86 -4.68 11.93 7.83
C VAL A 86 -6.14 12.27 7.60
N PRO A 87 -7.10 11.75 8.37
CA PRO A 87 -8.41 12.33 8.41
C PRO A 87 -8.27 13.71 9.08
N THR A 88 -7.76 14.68 8.32
CA THR A 88 -7.80 16.09 8.67
C THR A 88 -9.26 16.44 8.58
N ASN A 89 -9.92 16.46 9.73
CA ASN A 89 -11.28 16.93 9.84
C ASN A 89 -11.27 18.41 9.42
N GLY A 90 -11.53 18.68 8.14
CA GLY A 90 -11.56 20.01 7.54
C GLY A 90 -10.31 20.40 6.74
N ALA A 91 -10.54 20.50 5.42
CA ALA A 91 -9.83 21.31 4.45
C ALA A 91 -8.47 20.82 3.87
N ALA A 92 -8.52 20.65 2.54
CA ALA A 92 -7.42 20.66 1.57
C ALA A 92 -6.57 19.38 1.38
N ALA A 93 -7.21 18.31 0.92
CA ALA A 93 -6.55 17.31 0.06
C ALA A 93 -6.81 17.66 -1.42
N ALA A 94 -6.09 18.66 -1.93
CA ALA A 94 -6.02 18.99 -3.35
C ALA A 94 -4.61 19.48 -3.70
N ALA A 95 -3.67 18.54 -3.80
CA ALA A 95 -2.35 18.58 -4.47
C ALA A 95 -1.53 17.44 -3.82
N ALA A 96 -1.08 16.40 -4.51
CA ALA A 96 -0.46 16.39 -5.82
C ALA A 96 -0.76 15.07 -6.54
N ALA A 97 -1.77 15.08 -7.43
CA ALA A 97 -1.77 14.22 -8.60
C ALA A 97 -0.95 14.94 -9.67
N GLY A 98 0.36 14.68 -9.71
CA GLY A 98 1.25 15.44 -10.57
C GLY A 98 2.72 15.11 -10.39
N ALA A 99 3.08 13.84 -10.42
CA ALA A 99 4.45 13.44 -10.71
C ALA A 99 4.38 12.31 -11.74
N GLY A 100 4.26 12.70 -13.01
CA GLY A 100 4.60 11.82 -14.11
C GLY A 100 6.09 11.49 -13.97
N PHE A 101 6.40 10.28 -13.51
CA PHE A 101 7.76 9.79 -13.56
C PHE A 101 7.92 9.08 -14.90
N ALA A 102 8.54 9.78 -15.85
CA ALA A 102 9.05 9.16 -17.07
C ALA A 102 10.15 8.17 -16.67
N GLY A 103 9.81 6.88 -16.60
CA GLY A 103 10.80 5.83 -16.49
C GLY A 103 11.68 5.80 -17.75
N PRO A 104 13.00 5.64 -17.63
CA PRO A 104 13.85 5.47 -18.80
C PRO A 104 13.48 4.14 -19.47
N SER A 105 13.19 4.19 -20.76
CA SER A 105 13.05 3.03 -21.64
C SER A 105 14.34 2.22 -21.60
N GLY A 106 14.38 1.19 -20.75
CA GLY A 106 15.47 0.23 -20.65
C GLY A 106 15.25 -0.89 -21.64
N GLY A 107 15.57 -0.64 -22.91
CA GLY A 107 15.78 -1.70 -23.88
C GLY A 107 17.05 -2.51 -23.56
N GLY A 108 16.96 -3.82 -23.75
CA GLY A 108 18.08 -4.76 -23.68
C GLY A 108 17.50 -6.17 -23.53
N GLY A 109 17.38 -7.02 -24.54
CA GLY A 109 18.22 -7.15 -25.71
C GLY A 109 19.22 -8.27 -25.48
N ARG A 110 18.77 -9.49 -25.85
CA ARG A 110 19.48 -10.78 -25.98
C ARG A 110 19.56 -11.67 -24.75
#